data_AF-A0ABC8TB87-F1
#
_entry.id   AF-A0ABC8TB87-F1
#
_cell.length_a   1.000
_cell.length_b   1.000
_cell.length_c   1.000
_cell.angle_alpha   90.00
_cell.angle_beta   90.00
_cell.angle_gamma   90.00
#
_symmetry.space_group_name_H-M   'P 1'
#
loop_
_entity.id
_entity.type
_entity.pdbx_description
1 polymer ?
#
loop_
_entity_poly.entity_id
_entity_poly.type
_entity_poly.pdbx_seq_one_letter_code
_entity_poly.pdbx_strand_id
1 'polypeptide(L)'
;MNPTEYLQPFLDVIRFEETGAPIKGVALSSVYKILNLDVLDLNTVNVKDAMHLVVDVVTSCRFKVTDPASEEVDLMKLLQVLLACLKSKASVMLNNQHVCTIVNTCFRVVHLSGTKENGNGTSEYDGQPSFGSFSSNVVGSLVTAVMDEDVLAQGNGKDVVSYDMELMTEPYGVLCMVGIFHFLCSLLNVIVHMGMGPKSNTIAFDEDVPLLALGLVNSAIELGGPSIRRHPRLLSLVQDELFRNLMQFGLSMNPLILLMVCSVVLSLHHHLRSELKLQLETFFSCVILRLAQGCYGASYQPQKAFMVEMYANLDCDITCSNVFEDLANLLSKSAFPVNCLLSVMHILAVDGLIAVIQGITERISNGSVSSEQGPVTLEEYIPFWMVKCGNYSDPDHWVPFVRRRKYIKRRLMIGVDHFNRDPKKGLEFLQGTHLLLDKLDPQSVACFFRYTAGLDKNLVGDFLGNYDEFCVQVLHEFAWTFDFQYMNLDTALRLFLETFRLPGESQKIQRVLVF
;
A
#
# COMPACT_ATOMS: atom_id res chain seq x y z
N MET A 1 26.85 -3.20 -38.76
CA MET A 1 26.42 -4.60 -38.95
C MET A 1 25.08 -4.75 -38.25
N ASN A 2 24.09 -5.41 -38.86
CA ASN A 2 22.77 -5.55 -38.24
C ASN A 2 22.85 -6.58 -37.08
N PRO A 3 22.44 -6.22 -35.86
CA PRO A 3 22.47 -7.12 -34.71
C PRO A 3 21.76 -8.45 -34.88
N THR A 4 20.65 -8.45 -35.60
CA THR A 4 19.89 -9.69 -35.83
C THR A 4 20.75 -10.72 -36.55
N GLU A 5 21.62 -10.32 -37.48
CA GLU A 5 22.42 -11.23 -38.29
C GLU A 5 23.46 -12.01 -37.47
N TYR A 6 24.15 -11.36 -36.52
CA TYR A 6 25.13 -12.05 -35.69
C TYR A 6 24.53 -12.71 -34.44
N LEU A 7 23.33 -12.31 -34.01
CA LEU A 7 22.58 -12.97 -32.93
C LEU A 7 21.86 -14.24 -33.42
N GLN A 8 21.37 -14.25 -34.66
CA GLN A 8 20.53 -15.31 -35.22
C GLN A 8 21.06 -16.74 -34.96
N PRO A 9 22.36 -17.06 -35.18
CA PRO A 9 22.84 -18.42 -35.00
C PRO A 9 22.69 -18.93 -33.56
N PHE A 10 22.84 -18.03 -32.58
CA PHE A 10 22.65 -18.38 -31.16
C PHE A 10 21.17 -18.51 -30.81
N LEU A 11 20.34 -17.63 -31.36
CA LEU A 11 18.90 -17.61 -31.10
C LEU A 11 18.19 -18.84 -31.73
N ASP A 12 18.62 -19.28 -32.91
CA ASP A 12 18.09 -20.49 -33.54
C ASP A 12 18.37 -21.74 -32.69
N VAL A 13 19.57 -21.82 -32.09
CA VAL A 13 19.96 -22.91 -31.16
C VAL A 13 19.10 -22.90 -29.89
N ILE A 14 18.75 -21.71 -29.38
CA ILE A 14 17.88 -21.58 -28.20
C ILE A 14 16.43 -21.96 -28.54
N ARG A 15 15.94 -21.51 -29.70
CA ARG A 15 14.58 -21.76 -30.19
C ARG A 15 14.33 -23.23 -30.53
N PHE A 16 15.33 -23.95 -31.02
CA PHE A 16 15.16 -25.32 -31.47
C PHE A 16 14.90 -26.28 -30.30
N GLU A 17 13.74 -26.95 -30.31
CA GLU A 17 13.31 -27.78 -29.18
C GLU A 17 14.21 -28.99 -28.95
N GLU A 18 14.74 -29.59 -30.03
CA GLU A 18 15.55 -30.82 -29.94
C GLU A 18 16.99 -30.58 -29.48
N THR A 19 17.45 -29.33 -29.43
CA THR A 19 18.80 -29.00 -28.94
C THR A 19 18.90 -29.30 -27.44
N GLY A 20 19.93 -30.06 -27.07
CA GLY A 20 20.22 -30.42 -25.68
C GLY A 20 20.57 -29.22 -24.80
N ALA A 21 20.27 -29.34 -23.49
CA ALA A 21 20.46 -28.28 -22.51
C ALA A 21 21.89 -27.68 -22.48
N PRO A 22 22.98 -28.47 -22.54
CA PRO A 22 24.34 -27.90 -22.54
C PRO A 22 24.62 -26.95 -23.71
N ILE A 23 24.10 -27.27 -24.89
CA ILE A 23 24.30 -26.47 -26.11
C ILE A 23 23.47 -25.18 -26.00
N LYS A 24 22.22 -25.27 -25.53
CA LYS A 24 21.38 -24.10 -25.21
C LYS A 24 22.05 -23.21 -24.18
N GLY A 25 22.66 -23.78 -23.14
CA GLY A 25 23.39 -23.04 -22.12
C GLY A 25 24.59 -22.25 -22.68
N VAL A 26 25.35 -22.81 -23.62
CA VAL A 26 26.45 -22.09 -24.29
C VAL A 26 25.92 -20.97 -25.18
N ALA A 27 24.82 -21.20 -25.91
CA ALA A 27 24.17 -20.17 -26.71
C ALA A 27 23.67 -19.01 -25.84
N LEU A 28 22.98 -19.29 -24.74
CA LEU A 28 22.53 -18.29 -23.75
C LEU A 28 23.71 -17.50 -23.19
N SER A 29 24.81 -18.17 -22.82
CA SER A 29 26.02 -17.51 -22.31
C SER A 29 26.65 -16.57 -23.34
N SER A 30 26.56 -16.92 -24.62
CA SER A 30 27.07 -16.09 -25.73
C SER A 30 26.20 -14.85 -25.92
N VAL A 31 24.88 -15.00 -25.92
CA VAL A 31 23.93 -13.87 -25.97
C VAL A 31 24.12 -12.94 -24.77
N TYR A 32 24.26 -13.48 -23.55
CA TYR A 32 24.54 -12.71 -22.33
C TYR A 32 25.81 -11.85 -22.46
N LYS A 33 26.90 -12.43 -22.98
CA LYS A 33 28.15 -11.70 -23.21
C LYS A 33 27.97 -10.57 -24.23
N ILE A 34 27.27 -10.83 -25.33
CA ILE A 34 27.00 -9.81 -26.37
C ILE A 34 26.21 -8.63 -25.77
N LEU A 35 25.19 -8.92 -24.97
CA LEU A 35 24.38 -7.88 -24.29
C LEU A 35 25.20 -7.03 -23.31
N ASN A 36 26.14 -7.65 -22.57
CA ASN A 36 26.95 -6.95 -21.56
C ASN A 36 28.17 -6.21 -22.12
N LEU A 37 28.60 -6.52 -23.34
CA LEU A 37 29.71 -5.85 -23.99
C LEU A 37 29.32 -4.49 -24.60
N ASP A 38 28.10 -4.00 -24.32
CA ASP A 38 27.56 -2.74 -24.85
C ASP A 38 27.60 -2.63 -26.38
N VAL A 39 27.62 -3.78 -27.08
CA VAL A 39 27.60 -3.84 -28.56
C VAL A 39 26.23 -3.40 -29.12
N LEU A 40 25.19 -3.53 -28.29
CA LEU A 40 23.82 -3.08 -28.57
C LEU A 40 23.58 -1.76 -27.84
N ASP A 41 23.79 -0.63 -28.53
CA ASP A 41 23.46 0.69 -28.04
C ASP A 41 22.31 1.33 -28.84
N LEU A 42 21.91 2.55 -28.48
CA LEU A 42 20.82 3.27 -29.14
C LEU A 42 21.13 3.72 -30.57
N ASN A 43 22.41 3.75 -30.95
CA ASN A 43 22.86 4.12 -32.28
C ASN A 43 22.97 2.90 -33.20
N THR A 44 22.92 1.69 -32.64
CA THR A 44 22.96 0.46 -33.40
C THR A 44 21.70 0.31 -34.27
N VAL A 45 21.91 0.13 -35.58
CA VAL A 45 20.84 -0.06 -36.56
C VAL A 45 19.98 -1.26 -36.20
N ASN A 46 18.65 -1.11 -36.24
CA ASN A 46 17.66 -2.17 -35.93
C ASN A 46 17.80 -2.78 -34.52
N VAL A 47 18.35 -2.03 -33.55
CA VAL A 47 18.50 -2.52 -32.18
C VAL A 47 17.15 -2.88 -31.53
N LYS A 48 16.07 -2.18 -31.89
CA LYS A 48 14.70 -2.50 -31.44
C LYS A 48 14.32 -3.94 -31.79
N ASP A 49 14.41 -4.29 -33.07
CA ASP A 49 14.02 -5.62 -33.56
C ASP A 49 14.91 -6.71 -32.97
N ALA A 50 16.20 -6.42 -32.79
CA ALA A 50 17.13 -7.34 -32.15
C ALA A 50 16.79 -7.60 -30.68
N MET A 51 16.48 -6.55 -29.91
CA MET A 51 16.09 -6.68 -28.50
C MET A 51 14.78 -7.46 -28.35
N HIS A 52 13.78 -7.17 -29.21
CA HIS A 52 12.50 -7.89 -29.22
C HIS A 52 12.72 -9.37 -29.53
N LEU A 53 13.48 -9.67 -30.58
CA LEU A 53 13.79 -11.04 -30.98
C LEU A 53 14.52 -11.84 -29.89
N VAL A 54 15.48 -11.22 -29.19
CA VAL A 54 16.17 -11.87 -28.06
C VAL A 54 15.18 -12.21 -26.95
N VAL A 55 14.33 -11.27 -26.54
CA VAL A 55 13.36 -11.50 -25.47
C VAL A 55 12.35 -12.60 -25.86
N ASP A 56 11.81 -12.56 -27.07
CA ASP A 56 10.83 -13.56 -27.54
C ASP A 56 11.43 -14.98 -27.56
N VAL A 57 12.66 -15.13 -28.06
CA VAL A 57 13.34 -16.42 -28.13
C VAL A 57 13.70 -16.93 -26.73
N VAL A 58 14.21 -16.06 -25.86
CA VAL A 58 14.67 -16.48 -24.52
C VAL A 58 13.49 -16.79 -23.61
N THR A 59 12.38 -16.04 -23.69
CA THR A 59 11.18 -16.27 -22.86
C THR A 59 10.36 -17.48 -23.29
N SER A 60 10.47 -17.88 -24.56
CA SER A 60 9.87 -19.11 -25.11
C SER A 60 10.77 -20.35 -24.99
N CYS A 61 12.02 -20.20 -24.54
CA CYS A 61 12.97 -21.30 -24.39
C CYS A 61 12.45 -22.38 -23.45
N ARG A 62 12.55 -23.65 -23.89
CA ARG A 62 12.24 -24.85 -23.11
C ARG A 62 13.45 -25.76 -23.03
N PHE A 63 13.73 -26.28 -21.84
CA PHE A 63 14.77 -27.27 -21.61
C PHE A 63 14.17 -28.68 -21.67
N LYS A 64 14.87 -29.60 -22.32
CA LYS A 64 14.54 -31.02 -22.28
C LYS A 64 15.11 -31.59 -20.99
N VAL A 65 14.29 -32.28 -20.20
CA VAL A 65 14.71 -32.86 -18.92
C VAL A 65 15.74 -33.95 -19.18
N THR A 66 17.00 -33.66 -18.89
CA THR A 66 18.12 -34.63 -18.96
C THR A 66 18.73 -34.89 -17.58
N ASP A 67 18.95 -33.84 -16.79
CA ASP A 67 19.50 -33.90 -15.43
C ASP A 67 19.06 -32.65 -14.64
N PRO A 68 18.51 -32.78 -13.41
CA PRO A 68 18.01 -31.64 -12.64
C PRO A 68 19.07 -30.58 -12.31
N ALA A 69 20.31 -30.99 -12.02
CA ALA A 69 21.38 -30.04 -11.67
C ALA A 69 21.84 -29.23 -12.89
N SER A 70 21.94 -29.87 -14.07
CA SER A 70 22.20 -29.16 -15.32
C SER A 70 21.07 -28.20 -15.71
N GLU A 71 19.82 -28.57 -15.43
CA GLU A 71 18.64 -27.75 -15.75
C GLU A 71 18.63 -26.43 -14.95
N GLU A 72 18.97 -26.48 -13.66
CA GLU A 72 19.03 -25.29 -12.80
C GLU A 72 20.10 -24.29 -13.30
N VAL A 73 21.27 -24.79 -13.67
CA VAL A 73 22.36 -23.96 -14.22
C VAL A 73 21.93 -23.28 -15.52
N ASP A 74 21.18 -23.98 -16.38
CA ASP A 74 20.73 -23.43 -17.66
C ASP A 74 19.54 -22.46 -17.48
N LEU A 75 18.65 -22.69 -16.51
CA LEU A 75 17.63 -21.73 -16.09
C LEU A 75 18.26 -20.45 -15.53
N MET A 76 19.33 -20.56 -14.75
CA MET A 76 20.07 -19.38 -14.26
C MET A 76 20.70 -18.59 -15.39
N LYS A 77 21.24 -19.24 -16.43
CA LYS A 77 21.74 -18.55 -17.63
C LYS A 77 20.62 -17.85 -18.39
N LEU A 78 19.43 -18.47 -18.47
CA LEU A 78 18.24 -17.83 -19.07
C LEU A 78 17.88 -16.56 -18.31
N LEU A 79 17.80 -16.61 -16.98
CA LEU A 79 17.52 -15.43 -16.14
C LEU A 79 18.59 -14.35 -16.29
N GLN A 80 19.87 -14.72 -16.40
CA GLN A 80 20.97 -13.77 -16.65
C GLN A 80 20.81 -13.03 -17.98
N VAL A 81 20.40 -13.71 -19.05
CA VAL A 81 20.13 -13.07 -20.35
C VAL A 81 18.97 -12.08 -20.22
N LEU A 82 17.86 -12.48 -19.61
CA LEU A 82 16.71 -11.60 -19.41
C LEU A 82 17.05 -10.35 -18.57
N LEU A 83 17.86 -10.53 -17.51
CA LEU A 83 18.36 -9.43 -16.70
C LEU A 83 19.29 -8.51 -17.50
N ALA A 84 20.16 -9.07 -18.35
CA ALA A 84 21.03 -8.29 -19.22
C ALA A 84 20.23 -7.46 -20.25
N CYS A 85 19.11 -7.99 -20.76
CA CYS A 85 18.20 -7.22 -21.63
C CYS A 85 17.65 -5.97 -20.93
N LEU A 86 17.26 -6.08 -19.65
CA LEU A 86 16.73 -4.94 -18.89
C LEU A 86 17.83 -3.96 -18.42
N LYS A 87 19.06 -4.43 -18.23
CA LYS A 87 20.21 -3.58 -17.82
C LYS A 87 20.90 -2.88 -18.99
N SER A 88 20.73 -3.38 -20.21
CA SER A 88 21.34 -2.80 -21.41
C SER A 88 20.86 -1.36 -21.66
N LYS A 89 21.70 -0.52 -22.28
CA LYS A 89 21.32 0.82 -22.76
C LYS A 89 20.20 0.76 -23.80
N ALA A 90 20.11 -0.34 -24.56
CA ALA A 90 19.06 -0.58 -25.54
C ALA A 90 17.73 -1.02 -24.91
N SER A 91 17.67 -1.22 -23.59
CA SER A 91 16.45 -1.64 -22.87
C SER A 91 15.26 -0.73 -23.19
N VAL A 92 15.46 0.58 -23.30
CA VAL A 92 14.42 1.59 -23.64
C VAL A 92 13.67 1.32 -24.95
N MET A 93 14.18 0.43 -25.80
CA MET A 93 13.50 0.00 -27.04
C MET A 93 12.52 -1.17 -26.82
N LEU A 94 12.53 -1.80 -25.65
CA LEU A 94 11.54 -2.80 -25.24
C LEU A 94 10.18 -2.14 -25.03
N ASN A 95 9.11 -2.88 -25.30
CA ASN A 95 7.74 -2.42 -25.06
C ASN A 95 7.18 -2.96 -23.74
N ASN A 96 5.99 -2.47 -23.35
CA ASN A 96 5.30 -2.92 -22.13
C ASN A 96 5.14 -4.45 -22.09
N GLN A 97 4.73 -5.06 -23.21
CA GLN A 97 4.52 -6.51 -23.30
C GLN A 97 5.80 -7.33 -23.04
N HIS A 98 6.93 -6.92 -23.61
CA HIS A 98 8.20 -7.63 -23.43
C HIS A 98 8.64 -7.59 -21.96
N VAL A 99 8.55 -6.43 -21.29
CA VAL A 99 8.92 -6.31 -19.87
C VAL A 99 8.02 -7.16 -18.98
N CYS A 100 6.71 -7.15 -19.22
CA CYS A 100 5.78 -8.01 -18.50
C CYS A 100 6.06 -9.51 -18.74
N THR A 101 6.41 -9.88 -19.97
CA THR A 101 6.75 -11.28 -20.33
C THR A 101 8.05 -11.73 -19.68
N ILE A 102 9.05 -10.85 -19.57
CA ILE A 102 10.29 -11.10 -18.84
C ILE A 102 9.97 -11.40 -17.38
N VAL A 103 9.22 -10.53 -16.69
CA VAL A 103 8.86 -10.72 -15.28
C VAL A 103 8.08 -12.02 -15.07
N ASN A 104 7.10 -12.31 -15.94
CA ASN A 104 6.31 -13.54 -15.87
C ASN A 104 7.18 -14.79 -16.06
N THR A 105 8.15 -14.72 -16.97
CA THR A 105 9.11 -15.80 -17.21
C THR A 105 10.00 -16.02 -15.99
N CYS A 106 10.54 -14.95 -15.39
CA CYS A 106 11.34 -15.05 -14.16
C CYS A 106 10.55 -15.74 -13.04
N PHE A 107 9.29 -15.33 -12.83
CA PHE A 107 8.43 -15.91 -11.81
C PHE A 107 8.15 -17.41 -12.05
N ARG A 108 7.85 -17.77 -13.31
CA ARG A 108 7.64 -19.15 -13.74
C ARG A 108 8.88 -20.02 -13.48
N VAL A 109 10.08 -19.50 -13.76
CA VAL A 109 11.35 -20.23 -13.51
C VAL A 109 11.55 -20.48 -12.01
N VAL A 110 11.33 -19.48 -11.16
CA VAL A 110 11.48 -19.62 -9.70
C VAL A 110 10.53 -20.70 -9.14
N HIS A 111 9.28 -20.75 -9.60
CA HIS A 111 8.30 -21.75 -9.14
C HIS A 111 8.60 -23.18 -9.67
N LEU A 112 9.16 -23.29 -10.87
CA LEU A 112 9.59 -24.58 -11.43
C LEU A 112 10.74 -25.20 -10.64
N SER A 113 11.63 -24.38 -10.07
CA SER A 113 12.73 -24.85 -9.22
C SER A 113 12.24 -25.26 -7.84
N GLY A 114 11.38 -24.47 -7.19
CA GLY A 114 10.90 -24.74 -5.81
C GLY A 114 10.03 -25.99 -5.66
N THR A 115 9.21 -26.33 -6.67
CA THR A 115 8.33 -27.52 -6.61
C THR A 115 9.09 -28.85 -6.67
N LYS A 116 10.34 -28.87 -7.14
CA LYS A 116 11.14 -30.10 -7.26
C LYS A 116 11.89 -30.45 -5.97
N GLU A 117 12.22 -29.48 -5.12
CA GLU A 117 12.95 -29.73 -3.87
C GLU A 117 12.09 -30.37 -2.77
N ASN A 118 10.77 -30.14 -2.77
CA ASN A 118 9.83 -30.70 -1.79
C ASN A 118 9.28 -32.10 -2.16
N GLY A 119 9.71 -32.67 -3.29
CA GLY A 119 9.18 -33.93 -3.83
C GLY A 119 10.10 -35.14 -3.62
N ASN A 120 10.43 -35.49 -2.37
CA ASN A 120 11.06 -36.78 -2.08
C ASN A 120 10.08 -37.70 -1.35
N GLY A 121 9.28 -38.43 -2.13
CA GLY A 121 8.30 -39.41 -1.63
C GLY A 121 7.39 -39.93 -2.73
N THR A 122 7.89 -40.91 -3.49
CA THR A 122 7.14 -41.92 -4.25
C THR A 122 5.65 -41.65 -4.54
N SER A 123 5.29 -41.34 -5.79
CA SER A 123 4.40 -42.21 -6.58
C SER A 123 4.34 -41.75 -8.03
N GLU A 124 4.55 -42.69 -8.94
CA GLU A 124 4.10 -42.61 -10.33
C GLU A 124 2.57 -42.46 -10.31
N TYR A 125 2.07 -41.27 -10.66
CA TYR A 125 0.74 -41.12 -11.24
C TYR A 125 0.85 -40.13 -12.40
N ASP A 126 0.56 -40.67 -13.58
CA ASP A 126 0.41 -39.97 -14.83
C ASP A 126 -0.64 -38.87 -14.68
N GLY A 127 -0.17 -37.63 -14.73
CA GLY A 127 -0.95 -36.45 -14.38
C GLY A 127 0.00 -35.28 -14.23
N GLN A 128 0.38 -34.66 -15.36
CA GLN A 128 0.96 -33.32 -15.32
C GLN A 128 0.09 -32.47 -14.38
N PRO A 129 0.64 -31.84 -13.33
CA PRO A 129 -0.08 -30.79 -12.65
C PRO A 129 -0.19 -29.65 -13.67
N SER A 130 -1.33 -29.59 -14.33
CA SER A 130 -1.71 -28.46 -15.16
C SER A 130 -1.59 -27.21 -14.30
N PHE A 131 -0.69 -26.32 -14.72
CA PHE A 131 -0.38 -24.97 -14.24
C PHE A 131 -1.59 -24.01 -14.13
N GLY A 132 -2.82 -24.53 -14.14
CA GLY A 132 -4.07 -23.77 -14.21
C GLY A 132 -4.62 -23.23 -12.89
N SER A 133 -3.84 -23.21 -11.79
CA SER A 133 -4.34 -22.69 -10.50
C SER A 133 -3.80 -21.31 -10.10
N PHE A 134 -2.82 -20.75 -10.83
CA PHE A 134 -2.43 -19.34 -10.70
C PHE A 134 -3.00 -18.58 -11.90
N SER A 135 -4.30 -18.28 -11.86
CA SER A 135 -5.02 -17.64 -12.97
C SER A 135 -4.63 -16.18 -13.25
N SER A 136 -3.64 -15.60 -12.55
CA SER A 136 -3.16 -14.22 -12.80
C SER A 136 -1.78 -14.27 -13.42
N ASN A 137 -1.67 -14.03 -14.73
CA ASN A 137 -0.38 -13.71 -15.37
C ASN A 137 -0.19 -12.19 -15.37
N VAL A 138 1.06 -11.71 -15.36
CA VAL A 138 1.37 -10.25 -15.42
C VAL A 138 0.65 -9.56 -16.58
N VAL A 139 0.60 -10.19 -17.74
CA VAL A 139 -0.10 -9.67 -18.93
C VAL A 139 -1.62 -9.60 -18.70
N GLY A 140 -2.20 -10.60 -18.02
CA GLY A 140 -3.61 -10.58 -17.62
C GLY A 140 -3.91 -9.48 -16.59
N SER A 141 -3.05 -9.31 -15.59
CA SER A 141 -3.13 -8.21 -14.62
C SER A 141 -2.98 -6.84 -15.27
N LEU A 142 -2.11 -6.72 -16.27
CA LEU A 142 -1.95 -5.51 -17.06
C LEU A 142 -3.20 -5.20 -17.89
N VAL A 143 -3.78 -6.22 -18.53
CA VAL A 143 -5.06 -6.08 -19.26
C VAL A 143 -6.17 -5.67 -18.30
N THR A 144 -6.28 -6.28 -17.11
CA THR A 144 -7.26 -5.83 -16.09
C THR A 144 -7.01 -4.39 -15.65
N ALA A 145 -5.76 -3.99 -15.43
CA ALA A 145 -5.40 -2.63 -15.04
C ALA A 145 -5.63 -1.59 -16.15
N VAL A 146 -5.69 -2.02 -17.41
CA VAL A 146 -6.09 -1.22 -18.57
C VAL A 146 -7.62 -1.19 -18.70
N MET A 147 -8.30 -2.31 -18.46
CA MET A 147 -9.77 -2.40 -18.51
C MET A 147 -10.48 -1.59 -17.42
N ASP A 148 -9.84 -1.39 -16.26
CA ASP A 148 -10.33 -0.51 -15.19
C ASP A 148 -10.35 0.98 -15.63
N GLU A 149 -9.74 1.31 -16.77
CA GLU A 149 -9.76 2.64 -17.37
C GLU A 149 -11.07 2.97 -18.12
N ASP A 150 -11.92 1.97 -18.40
CA ASP A 150 -13.03 2.12 -19.36
C ASP A 150 -14.44 2.28 -18.77
N VAL A 151 -14.55 2.70 -17.49
CA VAL A 151 -15.82 3.26 -16.98
C VAL A 151 -16.00 4.74 -17.39
N LEU A 152 -15.08 5.32 -18.16
CA LEU A 152 -15.12 6.75 -18.56
C LEU A 152 -14.94 7.07 -20.06
N ALA A 153 -15.13 6.13 -20.97
CA ALA A 153 -15.18 6.45 -22.41
C ALA A 153 -16.48 5.95 -23.09
N GLN A 154 -17.31 6.88 -23.55
CA GLN A 154 -18.37 6.59 -24.52
C GLN A 154 -17.74 6.10 -25.84
N GLY A 155 -18.01 4.86 -26.26
CA GLY A 155 -17.65 4.38 -27.59
C GLY A 155 -18.05 2.92 -27.84
N ASN A 156 -18.58 2.64 -29.03
CA ASN A 156 -19.07 1.32 -29.45
C ASN A 156 -18.05 0.18 -29.20
N GLY A 157 -18.51 -0.91 -28.58
CA GLY A 157 -17.72 -2.09 -28.16
C GLY A 157 -17.15 -2.98 -29.28
N LYS A 158 -16.59 -2.40 -30.34
CA LYS A 158 -15.79 -3.12 -31.35
C LYS A 158 -14.41 -2.50 -31.63
N ASP A 159 -14.18 -1.23 -31.28
CA ASP A 159 -12.91 -0.54 -31.54
C ASP A 159 -12.00 -0.43 -30.29
N VAL A 160 -12.53 -0.67 -29.09
CA VAL A 160 -11.80 -0.63 -27.81
C VAL A 160 -10.65 -1.64 -27.75
N VAL A 161 -10.90 -2.87 -28.22
CA VAL A 161 -9.89 -3.96 -28.23
C VAL A 161 -8.68 -3.65 -29.13
N SER A 162 -8.84 -2.77 -30.13
CA SER A 162 -7.76 -2.40 -31.06
C SER A 162 -6.79 -1.39 -30.45
N TYR A 163 -7.27 -0.47 -29.61
CA TYR A 163 -6.45 0.57 -28.97
C TYR A 163 -5.61 -0.01 -27.82
N ASP A 164 -6.17 -0.97 -27.09
CA ASP A 164 -5.49 -1.65 -25.98
C ASP A 164 -4.26 -2.45 -26.42
N MET A 165 -4.29 -3.04 -27.62
CA MET A 165 -3.16 -3.77 -28.18
C MET A 165 -2.02 -2.83 -28.62
N GLU A 166 -2.34 -1.61 -29.05
CA GLU A 166 -1.34 -0.61 -29.47
C GLU A 166 -0.50 -0.11 -28.28
N LEU A 167 -1.14 0.16 -27.12
CA LEU A 167 -0.46 0.56 -25.87
C LEU A 167 0.54 -0.49 -25.36
N MET A 168 0.29 -1.77 -25.62
CA MET A 168 1.22 -2.86 -25.27
C MET A 168 2.51 -2.82 -26.08
N THR A 169 2.45 -2.24 -27.28
CA THR A 169 3.60 -2.13 -28.21
C THR A 169 4.40 -0.84 -28.04
N GLU A 170 3.91 0.11 -27.24
CA GLU A 170 4.64 1.31 -26.84
C GLU A 170 5.84 0.99 -25.94
N PRO A 171 6.90 1.84 -25.95
CA PRO A 171 8.03 1.70 -25.03
C PRO A 171 7.57 1.51 -23.60
N TYR A 172 8.25 0.61 -22.87
CA TYR A 172 7.84 0.28 -21.51
C TYR A 172 7.87 1.52 -20.60
N GLY A 173 6.91 1.61 -19.67
CA GLY A 173 6.76 2.77 -18.80
C GLY A 173 5.89 2.52 -17.59
N VAL A 174 5.13 3.52 -17.16
CA VAL A 174 4.24 3.41 -15.99
C VAL A 174 3.21 2.30 -16.18
N LEU A 175 2.74 2.08 -17.42
CA LEU A 175 1.74 1.07 -17.75
C LEU A 175 2.17 -0.33 -17.31
N CYS A 176 3.33 -0.82 -17.77
CA CYS A 176 3.82 -2.13 -17.34
C CYS A 176 4.12 -2.20 -15.84
N MET A 177 4.55 -1.09 -15.21
CA MET A 177 4.77 -1.04 -13.77
C MET A 177 3.48 -1.26 -12.98
N VAL A 178 2.37 -0.67 -13.42
CA VAL A 178 1.03 -0.90 -12.84
C VAL A 178 0.65 -2.37 -12.96
N GLY A 179 0.79 -2.97 -14.14
CA GLY A 179 0.46 -4.38 -14.33
C GLY A 179 1.34 -5.35 -13.53
N ILE A 180 2.65 -5.06 -13.41
CA ILE A 180 3.57 -5.84 -12.57
C ILE A 180 3.18 -5.70 -11.09
N PHE A 181 2.92 -4.49 -10.61
CA PHE A 181 2.58 -4.26 -9.21
C PHE A 181 1.22 -4.87 -8.84
N HIS A 182 0.22 -4.73 -9.71
CA HIS A 182 -1.07 -5.42 -9.58
C HIS A 182 -0.89 -6.94 -9.57
N PHE A 183 -0.05 -7.49 -10.45
CA PHE A 183 0.26 -8.93 -10.42
C PHE A 183 0.83 -9.35 -9.06
N LEU A 184 1.81 -8.60 -8.52
CA LEU A 184 2.37 -8.89 -7.19
C LEU A 184 1.32 -8.82 -6.07
N CYS A 185 0.39 -7.87 -6.13
CA CYS A 185 -0.73 -7.79 -5.19
C CYS A 185 -1.72 -8.96 -5.37
N SER A 186 -1.99 -9.37 -6.61
CA SER A 186 -2.88 -10.48 -6.91
C SER A 186 -2.34 -11.82 -6.40
N LEU A 187 -1.01 -12.00 -6.37
CA LEU A 187 -0.38 -13.18 -5.75
C LEU A 187 -0.71 -13.28 -4.27
N LEU A 188 -0.83 -12.15 -3.57
CA LEU A 188 -1.23 -12.09 -2.17
C LEU A 188 -2.72 -12.45 -2.01
N ASN A 189 -3.60 -12.00 -2.93
CA ASN A 189 -5.05 -12.28 -2.91
C ASN A 189 -5.41 -13.75 -3.15
N VAL A 190 -4.71 -14.44 -4.07
CA VAL A 190 -5.01 -15.85 -4.41
C VAL A 190 -4.80 -16.76 -3.20
N ILE A 191 -3.83 -16.42 -2.35
CA ILE A 191 -3.44 -17.24 -1.20
C ILE A 191 -4.43 -17.07 -0.02
N VAL A 192 -5.12 -15.92 0.02
CA VAL A 192 -6.14 -15.59 1.02
C VAL A 192 -7.40 -16.45 0.90
N HIS A 193 -7.87 -16.73 -0.32
CA HIS A 193 -9.13 -17.46 -0.51
C HIS A 193 -9.06 -18.95 -0.17
N MET A 194 -7.85 -19.53 -0.14
CA MET A 194 -7.65 -20.94 0.23
C MET A 194 -7.51 -21.17 1.74
N GLY A 195 -7.17 -20.13 2.53
CA GLY A 195 -6.75 -20.26 3.94
C GLY A 195 -7.79 -19.95 5.01
N MET A 196 -9.01 -19.51 4.65
CA MET A 196 -9.98 -18.96 5.61
C MET A 196 -11.27 -19.79 5.79
N GLY A 197 -11.24 -21.09 5.53
CA GLY A 197 -12.33 -22.02 5.86
C GLY A 197 -12.14 -22.65 7.24
N PRO A 198 -13.14 -22.71 8.14
CA PRO A 198 -12.95 -23.26 9.50
C PRO A 198 -12.68 -24.78 9.56
N LYS A 199 -12.62 -25.49 8.42
CA LYS A 199 -12.62 -26.96 8.35
C LYS A 199 -11.90 -27.58 7.13
N SER A 200 -10.98 -26.89 6.46
CA SER A 200 -10.17 -27.52 5.41
C SER A 200 -8.83 -27.97 5.98
N ASN A 201 -8.61 -29.28 5.93
CA ASN A 201 -7.37 -29.95 6.29
C ASN A 201 -6.14 -29.24 5.73
N THR A 202 -5.05 -29.28 6.49
CA THR A 202 -3.70 -28.81 6.22
C THR A 202 -3.16 -29.34 4.88
N ILE A 203 -3.59 -28.74 3.77
CA ILE A 203 -2.91 -28.84 2.48
C ILE A 203 -1.75 -27.84 2.59
N ALA A 204 -0.54 -28.33 2.41
CA ALA A 204 0.71 -27.60 2.59
C ALA A 204 0.59 -26.17 2.04
N PHE A 205 0.62 -25.18 2.93
CA PHE A 205 0.91 -23.81 2.55
C PHE A 205 2.29 -23.85 1.90
N ASP A 206 2.38 -23.45 0.62
CA ASP A 206 3.67 -23.04 0.08
C ASP A 206 3.96 -21.66 0.68
N GLU A 207 4.42 -21.64 1.93
CA GLU A 207 4.73 -20.42 2.70
C GLU A 207 5.75 -19.53 1.98
N ASP A 208 6.46 -20.09 1.00
CA ASP A 208 7.47 -19.42 0.19
C ASP A 208 6.84 -18.41 -0.79
N VAL A 209 5.63 -18.65 -1.28
CA VAL A 209 4.98 -17.76 -2.27
C VAL A 209 4.58 -16.40 -1.67
N PRO A 210 3.87 -16.33 -0.51
CA PRO A 210 3.62 -15.05 0.17
C PRO A 210 4.91 -14.33 0.57
N LEU A 211 5.91 -15.06 1.07
CA LEU A 211 7.19 -14.47 1.46
C LEU A 211 7.93 -13.86 0.27
N LEU A 212 7.95 -14.57 -0.87
CA LEU A 212 8.50 -14.07 -2.11
C LEU A 212 7.73 -12.83 -2.60
N ALA A 213 6.40 -12.89 -2.65
CA ALA A 213 5.57 -11.78 -3.11
C ALA A 213 5.74 -10.53 -2.22
N LEU A 214 5.67 -10.68 -0.89
CA LEU A 214 5.92 -9.60 0.06
C LEU A 214 7.35 -9.05 -0.06
N GLY A 215 8.34 -9.92 -0.28
CA GLY A 215 9.73 -9.52 -0.52
C GLY A 215 9.88 -8.66 -1.77
N LEU A 216 9.31 -9.10 -2.90
CA LEU A 216 9.33 -8.35 -4.15
C LEU A 216 8.58 -7.01 -4.05
N VAL A 217 7.44 -6.99 -3.36
CA VAL A 217 6.70 -5.76 -3.08
C VAL A 217 7.54 -4.81 -2.22
N ASN A 218 8.20 -5.30 -1.16
CA ASN A 218 9.07 -4.48 -0.33
C ASN A 218 10.19 -3.86 -1.16
N SER A 219 10.88 -4.65 -1.99
CA SER A 219 11.93 -4.15 -2.89
C SER A 219 11.40 -3.11 -3.88
N ALA A 220 10.21 -3.31 -4.45
CA ALA A 220 9.60 -2.34 -5.35
C ALA A 220 9.32 -1.00 -4.65
N ILE A 221 8.88 -1.03 -3.39
CA ILE A 221 8.60 0.17 -2.58
C ILE A 221 9.89 0.85 -2.12
N GLU A 222 10.91 0.10 -1.69
CA GLU A 222 12.20 0.68 -1.27
C GLU A 222 12.91 1.40 -2.43
N LEU A 223 12.84 0.83 -3.64
CA LEU A 223 13.48 1.41 -4.82
C LEU A 223 12.64 2.49 -5.50
N GLY A 224 11.31 2.31 -5.54
CA GLY A 224 10.39 3.15 -6.31
C GLY A 224 9.51 4.09 -5.48
N GLY A 225 9.52 3.96 -4.14
CA GLY A 225 8.60 4.62 -3.21
C GLY A 225 8.41 6.13 -3.42
N PRO A 226 9.48 6.94 -3.55
CA PRO A 226 9.36 8.39 -3.78
C PRO A 226 8.61 8.77 -5.07
N SER A 227 8.61 7.88 -6.07
CA SER A 227 7.97 8.10 -7.36
C SER A 227 6.51 7.65 -7.39
N ILE A 228 6.09 6.74 -6.51
CA ILE A 228 4.71 6.20 -6.47
C ILE A 228 3.68 7.31 -6.30
N ARG A 229 3.96 8.32 -5.45
CA ARG A 229 3.06 9.49 -5.25
C ARG A 229 2.71 10.21 -6.55
N ARG A 230 3.60 10.21 -7.55
CA ARG A 230 3.39 10.95 -8.81
C ARG A 230 2.48 10.21 -9.79
N HIS A 231 2.11 8.96 -9.48
CA HIS A 231 1.34 8.09 -10.37
C HIS A 231 0.08 7.58 -9.65
N PRO A 232 -1.08 8.22 -9.85
CA PRO A 232 -2.31 7.91 -9.10
C PRO A 232 -2.73 6.44 -9.12
N ARG A 233 -2.53 5.72 -10.24
CA ARG A 233 -2.87 4.28 -10.33
C ARG A 233 -1.98 3.39 -9.46
N LEU A 234 -0.68 3.70 -9.39
CA LEU A 234 0.21 2.96 -8.49
C LEU A 234 -0.14 3.28 -7.04
N LEU A 235 -0.49 4.53 -6.75
CA LEU A 235 -0.92 4.94 -5.42
C LEU A 235 -2.24 4.25 -5.00
N SER A 236 -3.22 4.13 -5.89
CA SER A 236 -4.48 3.44 -5.58
C SER A 236 -4.27 1.94 -5.33
N LEU A 237 -3.43 1.26 -6.12
CA LEU A 237 -3.05 -0.13 -5.86
C LEU A 237 -2.39 -0.31 -4.48
N VAL A 238 -1.55 0.64 -4.07
CA VAL A 238 -0.93 0.65 -2.73
C VAL A 238 -1.99 0.89 -1.65
N GLN A 239 -2.87 1.88 -1.84
CA GLN A 239 -3.89 2.30 -0.87
C GLN A 239 -4.96 1.23 -0.63
N ASP A 240 -5.37 0.52 -1.69
CA ASP A 240 -6.52 -0.37 -1.68
C ASP A 240 -6.12 -1.84 -1.63
N GLU A 241 -5.44 -2.33 -2.67
CA GLU A 241 -5.20 -3.77 -2.85
C GLU A 241 -4.06 -4.26 -1.97
N LEU A 242 -2.91 -3.59 -2.01
CA LEU A 242 -1.76 -3.96 -1.18
C LEU A 242 -2.10 -3.78 0.30
N PHE A 243 -2.67 -2.64 0.70
CA PHE A 243 -2.92 -2.39 2.11
C PHE A 243 -3.95 -3.35 2.71
N ARG A 244 -4.98 -3.72 1.94
CA ARG A 244 -5.92 -4.79 2.33
C ARG A 244 -5.20 -6.11 2.58
N ASN A 245 -4.29 -6.50 1.69
CA ASN A 245 -3.47 -7.70 1.86
C ASN A 245 -2.60 -7.61 3.12
N LEU A 246 -1.89 -6.50 3.33
CA LEU A 246 -1.04 -6.29 4.51
C LEU A 246 -1.83 -6.35 5.81
N MET A 247 -3.05 -5.79 5.86
CA MET A 247 -3.93 -5.89 7.02
C MET A 247 -4.29 -7.33 7.35
N GLN A 248 -4.50 -8.17 6.33
CA GLN A 248 -4.83 -9.56 6.53
C GLN A 248 -3.60 -10.39 6.96
N PHE A 249 -2.48 -10.25 6.25
CA PHE A 249 -1.25 -10.96 6.59
C PHE A 249 -0.63 -10.48 7.91
N GLY A 250 -0.89 -9.24 8.33
CA GLY A 250 -0.51 -8.72 9.65
C GLY A 250 -1.16 -9.47 10.82
N LEU A 251 -2.23 -10.24 10.56
CA LEU A 251 -2.87 -11.11 11.54
C LEU A 251 -2.40 -12.58 11.45
N SER A 252 -1.40 -12.86 10.62
CA SER A 252 -0.83 -14.21 10.45
C SER A 252 -0.13 -14.69 11.71
N MET A 253 -0.22 -15.99 11.96
CA MET A 253 0.50 -16.67 13.04
C MET A 253 1.95 -17.03 12.67
N ASN A 254 2.34 -16.84 11.41
CA ASN A 254 3.69 -17.10 10.94
C ASN A 254 4.57 -15.86 11.18
N PRO A 255 5.63 -15.95 12.02
CA PRO A 255 6.46 -14.81 12.38
C PRO A 255 7.27 -14.24 11.21
N LEU A 256 7.63 -15.05 10.21
CA LEU A 256 8.37 -14.59 9.03
C LEU A 256 7.49 -13.72 8.14
N ILE A 257 6.25 -14.16 7.90
CA ILE A 257 5.25 -13.37 7.16
C ILE A 257 5.01 -12.05 7.87
N LEU A 258 4.84 -12.09 9.20
CA LEU A 258 4.62 -10.91 10.01
C LEU A 258 5.80 -9.92 9.92
N LEU A 259 7.04 -10.40 10.03
CA LEU A 259 8.24 -9.58 9.86
C LEU A 259 8.28 -8.92 8.48
N MET A 260 7.94 -9.66 7.43
CA MET A 260 7.89 -9.12 6.08
C MET A 260 6.79 -8.08 5.89
N VAL A 261 5.59 -8.31 6.42
CA VAL A 261 4.51 -7.32 6.42
C VAL A 261 4.94 -6.05 7.15
N CYS A 262 5.54 -6.17 8.33
CA CYS A 262 6.07 -5.05 9.08
C CYS A 262 7.14 -4.29 8.28
N SER A 263 8.04 -5.00 7.58
CA SER A 263 9.05 -4.38 6.70
C SER A 263 8.40 -3.58 5.58
N VAL A 264 7.41 -4.15 4.88
CA VAL A 264 6.67 -3.45 3.82
C VAL A 264 5.97 -2.20 4.38
N VAL A 265 5.29 -2.31 5.52
CA VAL A 265 4.59 -1.19 6.15
C VAL A 265 5.58 -0.08 6.58
N LEU A 266 6.76 -0.43 7.08
CA LEU A 266 7.80 0.54 7.41
C LEU A 266 8.31 1.27 6.16
N SER A 267 8.55 0.55 5.05
CA SER A 267 8.93 1.14 3.76
C SER A 267 7.84 2.08 3.22
N LEU A 268 6.58 1.67 3.32
CA LEU A 268 5.41 2.49 2.97
C LEU A 268 5.31 3.74 3.85
N HIS A 269 5.52 3.62 5.15
CA HIS A 269 5.56 4.76 6.07
C HIS A 269 6.69 5.73 5.69
N HIS A 270 7.89 5.21 5.43
CA HIS A 270 9.03 6.05 5.08
C HIS A 270 8.78 6.90 3.82
N HIS A 271 8.19 6.33 2.77
CA HIS A 271 8.00 7.02 1.50
C HIS A 271 6.63 7.70 1.31
N LEU A 272 5.57 7.14 1.89
CA LEU A 272 4.17 7.48 1.57
C LEU A 272 3.30 7.83 2.80
N ARG A 273 3.89 8.09 3.97
CA ARG A 273 3.14 8.44 5.22
C ARG A 273 2.06 9.51 5.08
N SER A 274 2.20 10.47 4.18
CA SER A 274 1.17 11.52 3.99
C SER A 274 -0.07 10.99 3.27
N GLU A 275 0.10 10.05 2.34
CA GLU A 275 -0.97 9.48 1.52
C GLU A 275 -1.64 8.27 2.19
N LEU A 276 -0.98 7.68 3.18
CA LEU A 276 -1.39 6.43 3.84
C LEU A 276 -1.76 6.61 5.32
N LYS A 277 -2.07 7.83 5.79
CA LYS A 277 -2.27 8.11 7.23
C LYS A 277 -3.31 7.19 7.88
N LEU A 278 -4.50 7.11 7.28
CA LEU A 278 -5.63 6.33 7.81
C LEU A 278 -5.36 4.82 7.73
N GLN A 279 -4.71 4.38 6.64
CA GLN A 279 -4.28 3.01 6.46
C GLN A 279 -3.27 2.62 7.55
N LEU A 280 -2.20 3.40 7.73
CA LEU A 280 -1.17 3.18 8.73
C LEU A 280 -1.75 3.20 10.15
N GLU A 281 -2.64 4.15 10.45
CA GLU A 281 -3.36 4.20 11.72
C GLU A 281 -4.13 2.90 11.99
N THR A 282 -4.88 2.42 10.99
CA THR A 282 -5.65 1.17 11.10
C THR A 282 -4.72 -0.03 11.28
N PHE A 283 -3.62 -0.09 10.55
CA PHE A 283 -2.64 -1.17 10.70
C PHE A 283 -2.00 -1.17 12.09
N PHE A 284 -1.55 -0.04 12.59
CA PHE A 284 -0.95 0.03 13.93
C PHE A 284 -1.98 -0.30 15.01
N SER A 285 -3.22 0.17 14.86
CA SER A 285 -4.31 -0.13 15.79
C SER A 285 -4.74 -1.60 15.77
N CYS A 286 -4.80 -2.24 14.60
CA CYS A 286 -5.31 -3.62 14.49
C CYS A 286 -4.22 -4.69 14.63
N VAL A 287 -3.02 -4.42 14.13
CA VAL A 287 -1.92 -5.38 14.06
C VAL A 287 -0.95 -5.15 15.21
N ILE A 288 -0.37 -3.96 15.36
CA ILE A 288 0.65 -3.72 16.40
C ILE A 288 0.05 -3.83 17.82
N LEU A 289 -1.14 -3.26 18.08
CA LEU A 289 -1.80 -3.45 19.38
C LEU A 289 -2.16 -4.92 19.64
N ARG A 290 -2.47 -5.70 18.61
CA ARG A 290 -2.79 -7.12 18.76
C ARG A 290 -1.55 -7.98 18.97
N LEU A 291 -0.44 -7.66 18.32
CA LEU A 291 0.88 -8.29 18.58
C LEU A 291 1.38 -7.97 19.99
N ALA A 292 1.10 -6.76 20.49
CA ALA A 292 1.39 -6.42 21.88
C ALA A 292 0.49 -7.20 22.88
N GLN A 293 -0.67 -7.71 22.44
CA GLN A 293 -1.59 -8.52 23.25
C GLN A 293 -1.38 -10.04 23.08
N GLY A 294 -0.89 -10.48 21.93
CA GLY A 294 -0.78 -11.88 21.52
C GLY A 294 0.65 -12.24 21.11
N CYS A 295 1.19 -13.26 21.76
CA CYS A 295 2.56 -13.76 21.69
C CYS A 295 3.23 -13.69 20.32
N TYR A 296 4.41 -13.07 20.21
CA TYR A 296 5.60 -13.67 19.59
C TYR A 296 6.85 -13.01 20.20
N GLY A 297 7.75 -13.82 20.78
CA GLY A 297 8.97 -13.38 21.46
C GLY A 297 10.05 -12.77 20.57
N ALA A 298 9.67 -12.06 19.51
CA ALA A 298 10.59 -11.20 18.79
C ALA A 298 10.71 -9.88 19.56
N SER A 299 11.96 -9.48 19.86
CA SER A 299 12.29 -8.16 20.38
C SER A 299 11.96 -7.10 19.32
N TYR A 300 10.67 -6.78 19.16
CA TYR A 300 10.27 -5.60 18.43
C TYR A 300 10.57 -4.40 19.33
N GLN A 301 11.82 -3.95 19.32
CA GLN A 301 12.14 -2.61 19.77
C GLN A 301 11.57 -1.66 18.72
N PRO A 302 10.55 -0.85 19.05
CA PRO A 302 10.16 0.24 18.16
C PRO A 302 11.41 1.10 17.96
N GLN A 303 11.83 1.32 16.72
CA GLN A 303 12.96 2.21 16.47
C GLN A 303 12.68 3.55 17.15
N LYS A 304 13.61 4.07 17.96
CA LYS A 304 13.35 5.22 18.83
C LYS A 304 12.77 6.43 18.08
N ALA A 305 13.14 6.65 16.82
CA ALA A 305 12.58 7.72 15.97
C ALA A 305 11.09 7.50 15.63
N PHE A 306 10.69 6.25 15.40
CA PHE A 306 9.34 5.86 14.98
C PHE A 306 8.25 6.28 15.99
N MET A 307 8.53 6.21 17.29
CA MET A 307 7.56 6.60 18.32
C MET A 307 7.19 8.09 18.30
N VAL A 308 8.16 8.98 18.00
CA VAL A 308 7.87 10.41 17.85
C VAL A 308 7.16 10.70 16.55
N GLU A 309 7.55 10.01 15.47
CA GLU A 309 6.83 10.14 14.21
C GLU A 309 5.38 9.68 14.34
N MET A 310 5.11 8.60 15.07
CA MET A 310 3.76 8.12 15.35
C MET A 310 2.96 9.17 16.12
N TYR A 311 3.53 9.73 17.19
CA TYR A 311 2.87 10.80 17.95
C TYR A 311 2.60 12.04 17.10
N ALA A 312 3.59 12.53 16.36
CA ALA A 312 3.47 13.76 15.59
C ALA A 312 2.54 13.62 14.36
N ASN A 313 2.54 12.46 13.69
CA ASN A 313 1.79 12.25 12.45
C ASN A 313 0.40 11.64 12.66
N LEU A 314 0.15 10.94 13.78
CA LEU A 314 -1.16 10.31 14.07
C LEU A 314 -1.84 10.97 15.28
N ASP A 315 -1.25 10.88 16.48
CA ASP A 315 -1.87 11.39 17.71
C ASP A 315 -2.13 12.90 17.68
N CYS A 316 -1.29 13.65 16.97
CA CYS A 316 -1.48 15.09 16.80
C CYS A 316 -2.33 15.45 15.58
N ASP A 317 -2.64 14.50 14.69
CA ASP A 317 -3.56 14.72 13.58
C ASP A 317 -5.01 14.63 14.06
N ILE A 318 -5.84 15.60 13.67
CA ILE A 318 -7.25 15.67 14.09
C ILE A 318 -8.10 14.58 13.44
N THR A 319 -7.67 14.03 12.31
CA THR A 319 -8.40 13.00 11.57
C THR A 319 -8.08 11.58 12.04
N CYS A 320 -7.05 11.42 12.86
CA CYS A 320 -6.56 10.12 13.32
C CYS A 320 -6.87 9.89 14.80
N SER A 321 -6.85 8.63 15.25
CA SER A 321 -6.86 8.22 16.66
C SER A 321 -5.53 8.52 17.37
N ASN A 322 -5.47 8.26 18.67
CA ASN A 322 -4.26 8.46 19.48
C ASN A 322 -3.48 7.14 19.62
N VAL A 323 -3.02 6.60 18.49
CA VAL A 323 -2.35 5.30 18.39
C VAL A 323 -1.16 5.18 19.35
N PHE A 324 -0.34 6.23 19.50
CA PHE A 324 0.78 6.25 20.43
C PHE A 324 0.31 6.13 21.88
N GLU A 325 -0.67 6.94 22.30
CA GLU A 325 -1.23 6.87 23.65
C GLU A 325 -1.89 5.50 23.92
N ASP A 326 -2.62 4.96 22.94
CA ASP A 326 -3.27 3.65 23.06
C ASP A 326 -2.24 2.52 23.19
N LEU A 327 -1.15 2.57 22.41
CA LEU A 327 -0.04 1.63 22.53
C LEU A 327 0.65 1.75 23.90
N ALA A 328 0.95 2.96 24.36
CA ALA A 328 1.57 3.18 25.67
C ALA A 328 0.67 2.70 26.82
N ASN A 329 -0.63 2.98 26.74
CA ASN A 329 -1.62 2.51 27.71
C ASN A 329 -1.73 0.98 27.70
N LEU A 330 -1.68 0.36 26.53
CA LEU A 330 -1.72 -1.08 26.40
C LEU A 330 -0.46 -1.72 27.00
N LEU A 331 0.73 -1.25 26.65
CA LEU A 331 1.99 -1.73 27.24
C LEU A 331 1.99 -1.54 28.76
N SER A 332 1.48 -0.40 29.25
CA SER A 332 1.33 -0.14 30.68
C SER A 332 0.44 -1.17 31.36
N LYS A 333 -0.76 -1.46 30.81
CA LYS A 333 -1.66 -2.48 31.35
C LYS A 333 -1.07 -3.88 31.27
N SER A 334 -0.41 -4.22 30.16
CA SER A 334 0.21 -5.52 29.91
C SER A 334 1.48 -5.76 30.73
N ALA A 335 2.10 -4.73 31.28
CA ALA A 335 3.26 -4.85 32.17
C ALA A 335 2.88 -5.40 33.57
N PHE A 336 1.62 -5.28 33.98
CA PHE A 336 1.16 -5.72 35.30
C PHE A 336 0.50 -7.11 35.23
N PRO A 337 1.10 -8.17 35.82
CA PRO A 337 0.47 -9.47 35.92
C PRO A 337 -0.63 -9.43 36.98
N VAL A 338 -1.89 -9.22 36.54
CA VAL A 338 -3.06 -9.30 37.43
C VAL A 338 -3.57 -10.74 37.47
N ASN A 339 -3.50 -11.38 38.63
CA ASN A 339 -4.00 -12.73 38.89
C ASN A 339 -3.41 -13.84 37.98
N CYS A 340 -2.20 -13.65 37.46
CA CYS A 340 -1.50 -14.64 36.64
C CYS A 340 0.01 -14.69 36.97
N LEU A 341 0.67 -15.77 36.53
CA LEU A 341 2.13 -15.87 36.62
C LEU A 341 2.78 -14.89 35.63
N LEU A 342 3.94 -14.36 36.01
CA LEU A 342 4.75 -13.51 35.14
C LEU A 342 5.04 -14.26 33.83
N SER A 343 4.61 -13.67 32.71
CA SER A 343 4.83 -14.22 31.38
C SER A 343 5.83 -13.36 30.60
N VAL A 344 6.37 -13.92 29.51
CA VAL A 344 7.25 -13.21 28.56
C VAL A 344 6.59 -11.93 28.04
N MET A 345 5.26 -11.89 27.91
CA MET A 345 4.52 -10.71 27.47
C MET A 345 4.65 -9.53 28.42
N HIS A 346 4.65 -9.78 29.74
CA HIS A 346 4.81 -8.72 30.74
C HIS A 346 6.22 -8.13 30.68
N ILE A 347 7.24 -9.00 30.48
CA ILE A 347 8.64 -8.57 30.34
C ILE A 347 8.81 -7.71 29.08
N LEU A 348 8.30 -8.18 27.94
CA LEU A 348 8.34 -7.42 26.68
C LEU A 348 7.57 -6.10 26.78
N ALA A 349 6.44 -6.07 27.49
CA ALA A 349 5.69 -4.83 27.71
C ALA A 349 6.50 -3.81 28.53
N VAL A 350 7.20 -4.26 29.58
CA VAL A 350 8.12 -3.43 30.36
C VAL A 350 9.29 -2.94 29.51
N ASP A 351 9.92 -3.82 28.73
CA ASP A 351 11.01 -3.44 27.81
C ASP A 351 10.56 -2.40 26.78
N GLY A 352 9.34 -2.54 26.25
CA GLY A 352 8.71 -1.57 25.37
C GLY A 352 8.54 -0.20 26.04
N LEU A 353 8.02 -0.16 27.28
CA LEU A 353 7.89 1.09 28.05
C LEU A 353 9.26 1.72 28.35
N ILE A 354 10.25 0.91 28.70
CA ILE A 354 11.63 1.37 28.93
C ILE A 354 12.18 2.00 27.65
N ALA A 355 11.99 1.38 26.48
CA ALA A 355 12.43 1.92 25.20
C ALA A 355 11.75 3.27 24.89
N VAL A 356 10.46 3.42 25.19
CA VAL A 356 9.74 4.71 25.05
C VAL A 356 10.35 5.78 25.96
N ILE A 357 10.56 5.47 27.25
CA ILE A 357 11.12 6.40 28.23
C ILE A 357 12.56 6.78 27.89
N GLN A 358 13.39 5.81 27.48
CA GLN A 358 14.76 6.06 27.03
C GLN A 358 14.77 6.98 25.81
N GLY A 359 13.90 6.73 24.82
CA GLY A 359 13.77 7.60 23.65
C GLY A 359 13.32 9.02 23.99
N ILE A 360 12.52 9.21 25.03
CA ILE A 360 12.16 10.55 25.56
C ILE A 360 13.37 11.18 26.27
N THR A 361 13.99 10.46 27.19
CA THR A 361 15.12 10.95 28.01
C THR A 361 16.30 11.39 27.16
N GLU A 362 16.69 10.60 26.16
CA GLU A 362 17.82 10.91 25.25
C GLU A 362 17.58 12.20 24.44
N ARG A 363 16.33 12.51 24.09
CA ARG A 363 16.00 13.75 23.36
C ARG A 363 15.91 14.96 24.27
N ILE A 364 15.52 14.77 25.53
CA ILE A 364 15.58 15.82 26.55
C ILE A 364 17.04 16.16 26.87
N SER A 365 17.93 15.17 26.97
CA SER A 365 19.35 15.40 27.27
C SER A 365 20.14 16.03 26.11
N ASN A 366 19.73 15.77 24.87
CA ASN A 366 20.43 16.27 23.67
C ASN A 366 19.82 17.57 23.11
N GLY A 367 18.66 18.00 23.59
CA GLY A 367 18.06 19.27 23.21
C GLY A 367 18.76 20.43 23.94
N SER A 368 19.26 21.42 23.21
CA SER A 368 19.51 22.73 23.84
C SER A 368 18.19 23.19 24.45
N VAL A 369 18.19 23.57 25.74
CA VAL A 369 17.06 24.15 26.47
C VAL A 369 16.57 25.38 25.71
N SER A 370 15.72 25.17 24.71
CA SER A 370 15.21 26.21 23.81
C SER A 370 13.77 26.45 24.23
N SER A 371 13.64 27.48 25.08
CA SER A 371 12.42 28.06 25.64
C SER A 371 11.45 27.08 26.30
N GLU A 372 11.20 27.26 27.59
CA GLU A 372 9.94 26.82 28.21
C GLU A 372 8.79 27.48 27.45
N GLN A 373 8.31 26.80 26.41
CA GLN A 373 7.13 27.22 25.66
C GLN A 373 5.94 26.86 26.55
N GLY A 374 5.29 27.89 27.08
CA GLY A 374 4.15 27.79 27.98
C GLY A 374 2.98 26.94 27.44
N PRO A 375 1.94 26.72 28.24
CA PRO A 375 0.74 26.02 27.79
C PRO A 375 0.17 26.69 26.54
N VAL A 376 -0.20 25.90 25.53
CA VAL A 376 -0.83 26.42 24.32
C VAL A 376 -2.20 26.96 24.69
N THR A 377 -2.40 28.27 24.54
CA THR A 377 -3.70 28.95 24.66
C THR A 377 -4.17 29.39 23.27
N LEU A 378 -5.46 29.22 22.99
CA LEU A 378 -6.13 29.84 21.84
C LEU A 378 -6.74 31.14 22.35
N GLU A 379 -6.08 32.26 22.11
CA GLU A 379 -6.61 33.58 22.48
C GLU A 379 -7.51 34.17 21.38
N GLU A 380 -7.40 33.66 20.15
CA GLU A 380 -8.18 34.08 18.99
C GLU A 380 -8.76 32.88 18.23
N TYR A 381 -9.93 33.08 17.61
CA TYR A 381 -10.54 32.10 16.73
C TYR A 381 -9.67 31.85 15.51
N ILE A 382 -9.30 30.58 15.29
CA ILE A 382 -8.57 30.15 14.10
C ILE A 382 -9.27 28.91 13.54
N PRO A 383 -9.72 28.94 12.26
CA PRO A 383 -10.35 27.81 11.60
C PRO A 383 -9.46 26.56 11.66
N PHE A 384 -9.82 25.63 12.55
CA PHE A 384 -8.91 24.54 12.91
C PHE A 384 -8.60 23.60 11.74
N TRP A 385 -9.51 23.52 10.77
CA TRP A 385 -9.36 22.73 9.53
C TRP A 385 -8.42 23.37 8.50
N MET A 386 -8.08 24.66 8.66
CA MET A 386 -7.19 25.39 7.75
C MET A 386 -5.75 25.51 8.25
N VAL A 387 -5.47 25.04 9.47
CA VAL A 387 -4.15 25.19 10.09
C VAL A 387 -3.14 24.31 9.35
N LYS A 388 -2.15 24.93 8.72
CA LYS A 388 -1.05 24.27 8.00
C LYS A 388 0.31 24.63 8.62
N CYS A 389 1.26 23.71 8.53
CA CYS A 389 2.64 23.99 8.93
C CYS A 389 3.30 24.83 7.83
N GLY A 390 3.98 25.90 8.21
CA GLY A 390 4.76 26.71 7.26
C GLY A 390 6.00 26.00 6.73
N ASN A 391 6.64 25.17 7.56
CA ASN A 391 7.85 24.44 7.19
C ASN A 391 8.03 23.17 8.05
N TYR A 392 7.95 21.99 7.42
CA TYR A 392 8.18 20.70 8.11
C TYR A 392 9.65 20.35 8.29
N SER A 393 10.57 21.04 7.62
CA SER A 393 12.01 20.80 7.74
C SER A 393 12.64 21.56 8.91
N ASP A 394 11.95 22.57 9.45
CA ASP A 394 12.45 23.43 10.52
C ASP A 394 11.72 23.15 11.86
N PRO A 395 12.44 22.63 12.88
CA PRO A 395 11.88 22.39 14.23
C PRO A 395 11.16 23.58 14.85
N ASP A 396 11.62 24.80 14.60
CA ASP A 396 11.01 26.00 15.18
C ASP A 396 9.62 26.28 14.61
N HIS A 397 9.31 25.72 13.44
CA HIS A 397 7.99 25.83 12.80
C HIS A 397 7.11 24.61 13.09
N TRP A 398 7.62 23.39 12.90
CA TRP A 398 6.78 22.20 12.98
C TRP A 398 6.48 21.77 14.42
N VAL A 399 7.38 22.03 15.40
CA VAL A 399 7.13 21.65 16.80
C VAL A 399 5.97 22.44 17.41
N PRO A 400 5.92 23.79 17.34
CA PRO A 400 4.77 24.55 17.82
C PRO A 400 3.47 24.18 17.09
N PHE A 401 3.56 23.92 15.79
CA PHE A 401 2.41 23.48 14.98
C PHE A 401 1.84 22.14 15.48
N VAL A 402 2.68 21.13 15.70
CA VAL A 402 2.25 19.80 16.21
C VAL A 402 1.63 19.94 17.60
N ARG A 403 2.25 20.72 18.50
CA ARG A 403 1.70 21.01 19.84
C ARG A 403 0.32 21.67 19.75
N ARG A 404 0.18 22.65 18.86
CA ARG A 404 -1.09 23.34 18.62
C ARG A 404 -2.16 22.40 18.08
N ARG A 405 -1.84 21.55 17.10
CA ARG A 405 -2.80 20.56 16.59
C ARG A 405 -3.23 19.57 17.67
N LYS A 406 -2.31 19.07 18.50
CA LYS A 406 -2.68 18.18 19.62
C LYS A 406 -3.59 18.88 20.64
N TYR A 407 -3.35 20.16 20.92
CA TYR A 407 -4.23 20.94 21.78
C TYR A 407 -5.64 21.06 21.18
N ILE A 408 -5.73 21.49 19.91
CA ILE A 408 -6.99 21.58 19.16
C ILE A 408 -7.75 20.25 19.18
N LYS A 409 -7.07 19.14 18.83
CA LYS A 409 -7.66 17.79 18.83
C LYS A 409 -8.27 17.46 20.19
N ARG A 410 -7.55 17.67 21.29
CA ARG A 410 -8.06 17.39 22.65
C ARG A 410 -9.32 18.20 22.97
N ARG A 411 -9.34 19.49 22.61
CA ARG A 411 -10.51 20.35 22.83
C ARG A 411 -11.70 19.93 21.95
N LEU A 412 -11.45 19.59 20.68
CA LEU A 412 -12.46 19.04 19.78
C LEU A 412 -13.09 17.77 20.35
N MET A 413 -12.29 16.82 20.84
CA MET A 413 -12.81 15.56 21.41
C MET A 413 -13.70 15.79 22.64
N ILE A 414 -13.38 16.78 23.48
CA ILE A 414 -14.26 17.16 24.61
C ILE A 414 -15.57 17.79 24.08
N GLY A 415 -15.46 18.65 23.07
CA GLY A 415 -16.64 19.23 22.40
C GLY A 415 -17.53 18.17 21.75
N VAL A 416 -16.94 17.13 21.16
CA VAL A 416 -17.64 15.96 20.61
C VAL A 416 -18.38 15.18 21.70
N ASP A 417 -17.75 14.91 22.85
CA ASP A 417 -18.43 14.24 23.97
C ASP A 417 -19.62 15.06 24.49
N HIS A 418 -19.48 16.39 24.57
CA HIS A 418 -20.59 17.27 24.89
C HIS A 418 -21.68 17.24 23.81
N PHE A 419 -21.31 17.36 22.54
CA PHE A 419 -22.24 17.37 21.39
C PHE A 419 -23.04 16.06 21.31
N ASN A 420 -22.38 14.92 21.49
CA ASN A 420 -23.01 13.61 21.44
C ASN A 420 -24.01 13.37 22.57
N ARG A 421 -23.94 14.15 23.66
CA ARG A 421 -24.92 14.15 24.76
C ARG A 421 -26.00 15.21 24.57
N ASP A 422 -25.59 16.39 24.10
CA ASP A 422 -26.42 17.57 23.90
C ASP A 422 -25.76 18.47 22.84
N PRO A 423 -26.29 18.49 21.59
CA PRO A 423 -25.71 19.24 20.49
C PRO A 423 -25.46 20.71 20.81
N LYS A 424 -26.36 21.34 21.57
CA LYS A 424 -26.26 22.76 21.92
C LYS A 424 -25.08 23.00 22.85
N LYS A 425 -24.93 22.18 23.89
CA LYS A 425 -23.78 22.29 24.83
C LYS A 425 -22.45 21.99 24.15
N GLY A 426 -22.43 21.07 23.19
CA GLY A 426 -21.25 20.81 22.37
C GLY A 426 -20.78 22.04 21.61
N LEU A 427 -21.71 22.71 20.93
CA LEU A 427 -21.41 23.96 20.21
C LEU A 427 -21.00 25.08 21.17
N GLU A 428 -21.74 25.32 22.25
CA GLU A 428 -21.42 26.34 23.26
C GLU A 428 -20.03 26.12 23.89
N PHE A 429 -19.67 24.87 24.18
CA PHE A 429 -18.33 24.53 24.66
C PHE A 429 -17.27 24.95 23.64
N LEU A 430 -17.43 24.56 22.37
CA LEU A 430 -16.45 24.85 21.32
C LEU A 430 -16.28 26.36 21.06
N GLN A 431 -17.35 27.14 21.17
CA GLN A 431 -17.30 28.60 21.15
C GLN A 431 -16.47 29.14 22.31
N GLY A 432 -16.74 28.68 23.54
CA GLY A 432 -15.95 29.04 24.73
C GLY A 432 -14.49 28.56 24.69
N THR A 433 -14.13 27.70 23.74
CA THR A 433 -12.74 27.27 23.48
C THR A 433 -12.07 28.00 22.31
N HIS A 434 -12.79 28.94 21.67
CA HIS A 434 -12.38 29.63 20.44
C HIS A 434 -12.09 28.70 19.25
N LEU A 435 -12.69 27.50 19.24
CA LEU A 435 -12.66 26.58 18.09
C LEU A 435 -13.82 26.82 17.12
N LEU A 436 -14.90 27.43 17.60
CA LEU A 436 -15.98 28.00 16.81
C LEU A 436 -16.11 29.50 17.15
N LEU A 437 -16.71 30.27 16.25
CA LEU A 437 -16.97 31.69 16.46
C LEU A 437 -17.99 31.93 17.57
N ASP A 438 -17.82 32.99 18.36
CA ASP A 438 -18.75 33.39 19.44
C ASP A 438 -20.18 33.57 18.94
N LYS A 439 -20.32 34.05 17.69
CA LYS A 439 -21.55 33.95 16.93
C LYS A 439 -21.38 32.82 15.92
N LEU A 440 -22.11 31.72 16.11
CA LEU A 440 -22.07 30.59 15.21
C LEU A 440 -22.38 31.04 13.77
N ASP A 441 -21.46 30.74 12.88
CA ASP A 441 -21.63 30.84 11.45
C ASP A 441 -21.85 29.44 10.85
N PRO A 442 -22.59 29.33 9.74
CA PRO A 442 -22.90 28.03 9.15
C PRO A 442 -21.67 27.25 8.68
N GLN A 443 -20.64 27.94 8.17
CA GLN A 443 -19.45 27.32 7.61
C GLN A 443 -18.61 26.64 8.69
N SER A 444 -18.42 27.26 9.85
CA SER A 444 -17.64 26.66 10.93
C SER A 444 -18.30 25.41 11.52
N VAL A 445 -19.62 25.41 11.64
CA VAL A 445 -20.39 24.22 12.07
C VAL A 445 -20.31 23.12 11.01
N ALA A 446 -20.42 23.46 9.73
CA ALA A 446 -20.24 22.52 8.63
C ALA A 446 -18.84 21.87 8.64
N CYS A 447 -17.79 22.67 8.78
CA CYS A 447 -16.42 22.16 8.89
C CYS A 447 -16.19 21.34 10.17
N PHE A 448 -16.86 21.69 11.27
CA PHE A 448 -16.89 20.86 12.48
C PHE A 448 -17.46 19.47 12.20
N PHE A 449 -18.61 19.38 11.53
CA PHE A 449 -19.20 18.09 11.14
C PHE A 449 -18.35 17.32 10.13
N ARG A 450 -17.67 18.02 9.22
CA ARG A 450 -16.88 17.38 8.16
C ARG A 450 -15.54 16.83 8.63
N TYR A 451 -14.82 17.60 9.46
CA TYR A 451 -13.40 17.34 9.75
C TYR A 451 -13.14 16.85 11.17
N THR A 452 -14.18 16.64 11.99
CA THR A 452 -14.04 16.16 13.36
C THR A 452 -14.52 14.71 13.48
N ALA A 453 -13.61 13.82 13.87
CA ALA A 453 -13.95 12.41 14.11
C ALA A 453 -14.74 12.21 15.43
N GLY A 454 -15.52 11.13 15.50
CA GLY A 454 -16.21 10.70 16.72
C GLY A 454 -17.60 11.31 16.97
N LEU A 455 -18.08 12.17 16.08
CA LEU A 455 -19.45 12.68 16.12
C LEU A 455 -20.48 11.58 15.90
N ASP A 456 -21.58 11.60 16.65
CA ASP A 456 -22.71 10.71 16.41
C ASP A 456 -23.37 11.07 15.08
N LYS A 457 -23.25 10.15 14.12
CA LYS A 457 -23.76 10.30 12.77
C LYS A 457 -25.28 10.53 12.72
N ASN A 458 -26.04 10.04 13.71
CA ASN A 458 -27.49 10.28 13.78
C ASN A 458 -27.76 11.73 14.17
N LEU A 459 -27.07 12.25 15.20
CA LEU A 459 -27.25 13.63 15.65
C LEU A 459 -26.83 14.64 14.59
N VAL A 460 -25.74 14.36 13.86
CA VAL A 460 -25.34 15.18 12.70
C VAL A 460 -26.42 15.18 11.63
N GLY A 461 -26.95 13.99 11.27
CA GLY A 461 -28.02 13.87 10.28
C GLY A 461 -29.31 14.58 10.70
N ASP A 462 -29.71 14.46 11.96
CA ASP A 462 -30.87 15.15 12.52
C ASP A 462 -30.70 16.67 12.52
N PHE A 463 -29.52 17.17 12.85
CA PHE A 463 -29.20 18.59 12.79
C PHE A 463 -29.29 19.11 11.34
N LEU A 464 -28.62 18.43 10.40
CA LEU A 464 -28.59 18.82 8.99
C LEU A 464 -29.95 18.72 8.31
N GLY A 465 -30.81 17.79 8.74
CA GLY A 465 -32.17 17.63 8.21
C GLY A 465 -33.22 18.60 8.77
N ASN A 466 -32.86 19.38 9.80
CA ASN A 466 -33.78 20.29 10.47
C ASN A 466 -34.24 21.44 9.54
N TYR A 467 -35.45 21.97 9.79
CA TYR A 467 -36.06 23.03 8.99
C TYR A 467 -35.60 24.44 9.36
N ASP A 468 -34.91 24.59 10.50
CA ASP A 468 -34.37 25.87 10.95
C ASP A 468 -33.44 26.47 9.89
N GLU A 469 -33.61 27.76 9.57
CA GLU A 469 -32.84 28.44 8.50
C GLU A 469 -31.33 28.31 8.68
N PHE A 470 -30.84 28.38 9.92
CA PHE A 470 -29.43 28.16 10.23
C PHE A 470 -28.98 26.74 9.88
N CYS A 471 -29.79 25.71 10.16
CA CYS A 471 -29.44 24.32 9.85
C CYS A 471 -29.39 24.07 8.33
N VAL A 472 -30.31 24.69 7.58
CA VAL A 472 -30.30 24.64 6.10
C VAL A 472 -29.05 25.30 5.53
N GLN A 473 -28.64 26.46 6.07
CA GLN A 473 -27.38 27.10 5.67
C GLN A 473 -26.16 26.23 6.01
N VAL A 474 -26.16 25.56 7.18
CA VAL A 474 -25.09 24.63 7.57
C VAL A 474 -25.03 23.45 6.61
N LEU A 475 -26.17 22.90 6.18
CA LEU A 475 -26.23 21.83 5.20
C LEU A 475 -25.65 22.24 3.85
N HIS A 476 -25.96 23.45 3.38
CA HIS A 476 -25.39 24.00 2.15
C HIS A 476 -23.86 24.12 2.26
N GLU A 477 -23.35 24.78 3.31
CA GLU A 477 -21.90 24.89 3.55
C GLU A 477 -21.24 23.51 3.71
N PHE A 478 -21.92 22.55 4.34
CA PHE A 478 -21.43 21.18 4.51
C PHE A 478 -21.26 20.49 3.17
N ALA A 479 -22.23 20.60 2.27
CA ALA A 479 -22.13 20.02 0.94
C ALA A 479 -21.02 20.64 0.08
N TRP A 480 -20.77 21.94 0.23
CA TRP A 480 -19.64 22.63 -0.42
C TRP A 480 -18.27 22.11 0.03
N THR A 481 -18.17 21.37 1.14
CA THR A 481 -16.91 20.73 1.57
C THR A 481 -16.56 19.46 0.78
N PHE A 482 -17.42 19.02 -0.13
CA PHE A 482 -17.21 17.84 -0.97
C PHE A 482 -16.85 18.26 -2.39
N ASP A 483 -15.87 17.58 -2.98
CA ASP A 483 -15.57 17.68 -4.40
C ASP A 483 -16.27 16.53 -5.14
N PHE A 484 -17.30 16.87 -5.89
CA PHE A 484 -18.07 15.93 -6.70
C PHE A 484 -17.66 15.92 -8.17
N GLN A 485 -16.60 16.66 -8.54
CA GLN A 485 -16.15 16.71 -9.93
C GLN A 485 -15.78 15.30 -10.42
N TYR A 486 -16.20 14.98 -11.65
CA TYR A 486 -15.92 13.70 -12.31
C TYR A 486 -16.47 12.45 -11.60
N MET A 487 -17.41 12.61 -10.65
CA MET A 487 -18.06 11.48 -9.98
C MET A 487 -19.46 11.20 -10.55
N ASN A 488 -19.82 9.93 -10.65
CA ASN A 488 -21.20 9.53 -10.91
C ASN A 488 -22.08 9.79 -9.67
N LEU A 489 -23.38 9.98 -9.89
CA LEU A 489 -24.32 10.32 -8.82
C LEU A 489 -24.31 9.33 -7.65
N ASP A 490 -24.23 8.02 -7.93
CA ASP A 490 -24.14 6.99 -6.88
C ASP A 490 -22.90 7.17 -6.00
N THR A 491 -21.73 7.39 -6.61
CA THR A 491 -20.47 7.59 -5.90
C THR A 491 -20.52 8.87 -5.06
N ALA A 492 -21.02 9.97 -5.64
CA ALA A 492 -21.17 11.25 -4.96
C ALA A 492 -22.11 11.14 -3.75
N LEU A 493 -23.28 10.51 -3.93
CA LEU A 493 -24.24 10.27 -2.84
C LEU A 493 -23.66 9.36 -1.77
N ARG A 494 -22.97 8.29 -2.16
CA ARG A 494 -22.35 7.37 -1.19
C ARG A 494 -21.30 8.09 -0.36
N LEU A 495 -20.44 8.91 -0.98
CA LEU A 495 -19.45 9.74 -0.29
C LEU A 495 -20.10 10.74 0.68
N PHE A 496 -21.16 11.43 0.23
CA PHE A 496 -21.88 12.40 1.03
C PHE A 496 -22.56 11.76 2.24
N LEU A 497 -23.32 10.69 2.02
CA LEU A 497 -24.11 9.98 3.02
C LEU A 497 -23.29 9.04 3.91
N GLU A 498 -22.01 8.83 3.62
CA GLU A 498 -21.12 8.10 4.53
C GLU A 498 -20.81 8.92 5.80
N THR A 499 -20.91 10.25 5.72
CA THR A 499 -20.51 11.15 6.81
C THR A 499 -21.54 11.26 7.94
N PHE A 500 -22.83 11.08 7.66
CA PHE A 500 -23.92 11.13 8.63
C PHE A 500 -25.00 10.10 8.31
N ARG A 501 -25.90 9.79 9.24
CA ARG A 501 -27.05 8.91 8.95
C ARG A 501 -28.24 9.74 8.52
N LEU A 502 -28.82 9.41 7.37
CA LEU A 502 -30.07 10.03 6.92
C LEU A 502 -31.18 9.83 7.95
N PRO A 503 -31.88 10.91 8.35
CA PRO A 503 -33.03 10.81 9.23
C PRO A 503 -34.16 9.99 8.61
N GLY A 504 -34.97 9.31 9.42
CA GLY A 504 -36.11 8.51 8.92
C GLY A 504 -37.32 9.32 8.47
N GLU A 505 -37.39 10.61 8.81
CA GLU A 505 -38.51 11.48 8.47
C GLU A 505 -38.44 11.94 7.00
N SER A 506 -39.49 11.67 6.22
CA SER A 506 -39.51 11.96 4.77
C SER A 506 -39.22 13.43 4.43
N GLN A 507 -39.68 14.37 5.25
CA GLN A 507 -39.41 15.80 5.06
C GLN A 507 -37.92 16.15 5.26
N LYS A 508 -37.25 15.52 6.24
CA LYS A 508 -35.81 15.72 6.47
C LYS A 508 -34.99 15.13 5.31
N ILE A 509 -35.36 13.93 4.86
CA ILE A 509 -34.72 13.27 3.70
C ILE A 509 -34.84 14.16 2.46
N GLN A 510 -36.04 14.69 2.17
CA GLN A 510 -36.25 15.56 1.02
C GLN A 510 -35.35 16.80 1.08
N ARG A 511 -35.20 17.44 2.25
CA ARG A 511 -34.29 18.59 2.40
C ARG A 511 -32.85 18.19 2.12
N VAL A 512 -32.38 17.08 2.70
CA VAL A 512 -31.01 16.58 2.53
C VAL A 512 -30.69 16.13 1.09
N LEU A 513 -31.68 15.77 0.27
CA LEU A 513 -31.42 15.32 -1.10
C LEU A 513 -31.65 16.39 -2.18
N VAL A 514 -32.31 17.51 -1.85
CA VAL A 514 -32.79 18.50 -2.83
C VAL A 514 -32.17 19.90 -2.61
N PHE A 515 -31.38 20.10 -1.55
CA PHE A 515 -30.86 21.41 -1.15
C PHE A 515 -29.96 22.10 -2.18
#